data_AF-A0A1G5VDY4-F1
#
_entry.id   AF-A0A1G5VDY4-F1
#
_cell.length_a   1.000
_cell.length_b   1.000
_cell.length_c   1.000
_cell.angle_alpha   90.00
_cell.angle_beta   90.00
_cell.angle_gamma   90.00
#
_symmetry.space_group_name_H-M   'P 1'
#
loop_
_entity.id
_entity.type
_entity.pdbx_description
1 polymer ?
#
loop_
_entity_poly.entity_id
_entity_poly.type
_entity_poly.pdbx_seq_one_letter_code
_entity_poly.pdbx_strand_id
1 'polypeptide(L)'
;MTDNNWKLVDAFFDKYDLVDHHIKSYNDFVNNRIQKIIDISDPIVIENDEADEETGEIKKVKYTVKTGNVRIAKPFTREADGSNSDIYPTDARLRNLNYSAHMYLEMALNKDDEENQLEEVYIGELPVMLKSDYCYLNGLSAEELLEHKEDPQDLGGYFIVNGSERAVVTMEEIAPNKVILERVKDVEDRHAKAVVTSIRSGFRARITLEYKKPRKNKAFLRVSFPYVPGEIPLVILLRALGLSTDEQIITKISETDNNFQMIIADDIQVSNEALKLDPAEMADLTIEEKNEYLTTAAIKYIGNRVAFKMSEDYRKQRAEEVIDRYLLPHLGDSEEKRADKATYLAEMTEMLLEVIHEQREPHDKDHYTNKRLRVSGDLMEDLFRVAFTSLTRDMSYQLERSISRGKELSIKQAVRSDVLTENIKHAIATGNWVGGRAGVSQLLDRTSYMGTLSHLRRVVSPLTRSQPHFEARDLHPTQFGKICPNETPEGPNCGLVKNLALMCNISEGSDEQEIKDVIETMDVELI
;
A
#
# COMPACT_ATOMS: atom_id res chain seq x y z
N MET A 1 -27.59 7.11 -32.90
CA MET A 1 -26.68 8.25 -32.60
C MET A 1 -26.69 9.16 -33.82
N THR A 2 -26.80 10.46 -33.64
CA THR A 2 -26.67 11.46 -34.72
C THR A 2 -25.18 11.73 -34.99
N ASP A 3 -24.81 12.15 -36.20
CA ASP A 3 -23.41 12.43 -36.60
C ASP A 3 -22.69 13.42 -35.66
N ASN A 4 -23.43 14.30 -35.00
CA ASN A 4 -22.87 15.23 -34.01
C ASN A 4 -22.32 14.55 -32.75
N ASN A 5 -22.82 13.36 -32.38
CA ASN A 5 -22.35 12.66 -31.19
C ASN A 5 -20.99 11.99 -31.41
N TRP A 6 -20.69 11.54 -32.64
CA TRP A 6 -19.37 10.95 -32.96
C TRP A 6 -18.26 11.99 -32.87
N LYS A 7 -18.51 13.24 -33.24
CA LYS A 7 -17.55 14.33 -33.06
C LYS A 7 -17.13 14.54 -31.60
N LEU A 8 -18.02 14.26 -30.64
CA LEU A 8 -17.69 14.32 -29.22
C LEU A 8 -16.80 13.16 -28.79
N VAL A 9 -16.98 11.98 -29.42
CA VAL A 9 -16.12 10.81 -29.20
C VAL A 9 -14.74 11.06 -29.81
N ASP A 10 -14.67 11.63 -31.01
CA ASP A 10 -13.42 12.01 -31.65
C ASP A 10 -12.66 13.03 -30.78
N ALA A 11 -13.35 14.09 -30.33
CA ALA A 11 -12.77 15.09 -29.42
C ALA A 11 -12.31 14.51 -28.06
N PHE A 12 -12.92 13.41 -27.60
CA PHE A 12 -12.45 12.70 -26.41
C PHE A 12 -11.11 12.01 -26.71
N PHE A 13 -10.98 11.32 -27.84
CA PHE A 13 -9.74 10.63 -28.22
C PHE A 13 -8.63 11.57 -28.72
N ASP A 14 -8.97 12.78 -29.15
CA ASP A 14 -7.99 13.85 -29.40
C ASP A 14 -7.28 14.29 -28.10
N LYS A 15 -7.93 14.11 -26.94
CA LYS A 15 -7.40 14.49 -25.62
C LYS A 15 -6.86 13.29 -24.82
N TYR A 16 -7.50 12.14 -24.93
CA TYR A 16 -7.19 10.94 -24.15
C TYR A 16 -6.88 9.77 -25.08
N ASP A 17 -5.69 9.19 -24.94
CA ASP A 17 -5.33 7.99 -25.68
C ASP A 17 -5.81 6.71 -24.97
N LEU A 18 -5.87 5.60 -25.70
CA LEU A 18 -6.37 4.30 -25.22
C LEU A 18 -5.53 3.70 -24.09
N VAL A 19 -4.24 4.04 -24.02
CA VAL A 19 -3.24 3.49 -23.09
C VAL A 19 -2.80 4.52 -22.04
N ASP A 20 -3.42 5.70 -22.02
CA ASP A 20 -3.08 6.81 -21.12
C ASP A 20 -3.03 6.41 -19.64
N HIS A 21 -3.97 5.58 -19.20
CA HIS A 21 -4.03 5.12 -17.81
C HIS A 21 -2.74 4.44 -17.33
N HIS A 22 -1.98 3.79 -18.23
CA HIS A 22 -0.68 3.21 -17.92
C HIS A 22 0.45 4.24 -17.99
N ILE A 23 0.47 5.06 -19.05
CA ILE A 23 1.54 6.04 -19.29
C ILE A 23 1.51 7.16 -18.24
N LYS A 24 0.34 7.79 -18.04
CA LYS A 24 0.17 8.88 -17.06
C LYS A 24 0.43 8.41 -15.64
N SER A 25 -0.06 7.22 -15.28
CA SER A 25 0.21 6.64 -13.97
C SER A 25 1.70 6.34 -13.77
N TYR A 26 2.39 5.82 -14.80
CA TYR A 26 3.84 5.60 -14.72
C TYR A 26 4.61 6.93 -14.62
N ASN A 27 4.22 7.96 -15.38
CA ASN A 27 4.82 9.29 -15.30
C ASN A 27 4.68 9.89 -13.90
N ASP A 28 3.49 9.85 -13.29
CA ASP A 28 3.29 10.31 -11.91
C ASP A 28 4.14 9.50 -10.91
N PHE A 29 4.23 8.18 -11.10
CA PHE A 29 5.12 7.34 -10.30
C PHE A 29 6.58 7.81 -10.36
N VAL A 30 7.12 8.01 -11.57
CA VAL A 30 8.54 8.38 -11.76
C VAL A 30 8.82 9.81 -11.33
N ASN A 31 7.94 10.76 -11.66
CA ASN A 31 8.15 12.18 -11.42
C ASN A 31 7.90 12.59 -9.96
N ASN A 32 6.92 11.96 -9.28
CA ASN A 32 6.47 12.39 -7.96
C ASN A 32 6.62 11.31 -6.89
N ARG A 33 6.13 10.09 -7.15
CA ARG A 33 5.98 9.09 -6.08
C ARG A 33 7.31 8.46 -5.65
N ILE A 34 8.29 8.27 -6.53
CA ILE A 34 9.62 7.76 -6.15
C ILE A 34 10.26 8.64 -5.07
N GLN A 35 10.25 9.97 -5.26
CA GLN A 35 10.80 10.90 -4.27
C GLN A 35 10.03 10.80 -2.95
N LYS A 36 8.69 10.81 -3.00
CA LYS A 36 7.85 10.62 -1.79
C LYS A 36 8.17 9.33 -1.04
N ILE A 37 8.48 8.23 -1.74
CA ILE A 37 8.86 6.96 -1.09
C ILE A 37 10.19 7.11 -0.35
N ILE A 38 11.16 7.79 -0.94
CA ILE A 38 12.47 8.03 -0.35
C ILE A 38 12.35 8.96 0.87
N ASP A 39 11.58 10.04 0.76
CA ASP A 39 11.39 11.01 1.84
C ASP A 39 10.70 10.41 3.08
N ILE A 40 9.76 9.49 2.87
CA ILE A 40 9.03 8.78 3.94
C ILE A 40 9.89 7.67 4.58
N SER A 41 10.93 7.21 3.91
CA SER A 41 11.72 6.07 4.39
C SER A 41 12.53 6.44 5.64
N ASP A 42 12.58 5.52 6.60
CA ASP A 42 13.36 5.73 7.82
C ASP A 42 14.86 5.87 7.48
N PRO A 43 15.56 6.82 8.11
CA PRO A 43 16.99 6.98 7.91
C PRO A 43 17.74 5.73 8.39
N ILE A 44 18.79 5.35 7.66
CA ILE A 44 19.66 4.24 8.09
C ILE A 44 20.50 4.75 9.26
N VAL A 45 20.27 4.18 10.44
CA VAL A 45 21.02 4.49 11.67
C VAL A 45 21.78 3.25 12.10
N ILE A 46 23.07 3.40 12.35
CA ILE A 46 23.96 2.35 12.84
C ILE A 46 24.69 2.87 14.07
N GLU A 47 24.63 2.10 15.15
CA GLU A 47 25.36 2.42 16.38
C GLU A 47 26.55 1.47 16.51
N ASN A 48 27.72 2.01 16.81
CA ASN A 48 28.91 1.22 17.09
C ASN A 48 29.61 1.72 18.35
N ASP A 49 30.19 0.78 19.09
CA ASP A 49 31.03 1.06 20.24
C ASP A 49 32.48 1.23 19.75
N GLU A 50 32.97 2.47 19.65
CA GLU A 50 34.36 2.78 19.33
C GLU A 50 35.13 3.06 20.62
N ALA A 51 36.35 2.50 20.77
CA ALA A 51 37.23 2.88 21.86
C ALA A 51 37.91 4.21 21.53
N ASP A 52 37.78 5.19 22.41
CA ASP A 52 38.47 6.47 22.29
C ASP A 52 39.99 6.23 22.39
N GLU A 53 40.73 6.60 21.35
CA GLU A 53 42.18 6.39 21.24
C GLU A 53 42.96 7.15 22.32
N GLU A 54 42.40 8.23 22.90
CA GLU A 54 43.08 9.05 23.92
C GLU A 54 42.74 8.64 25.35
N THR A 55 41.52 8.17 25.63
CA THR A 55 41.04 7.90 27.00
C THR A 55 40.84 6.41 27.30
N GLY A 56 40.73 5.56 26.27
CA GLY A 56 40.40 4.14 26.39
C GLY A 56 38.95 3.88 26.83
N GLU A 57 38.11 4.92 26.93
CA GLU A 57 36.68 4.78 27.19
C GLU A 57 35.93 4.35 25.92
N ILE A 58 34.91 3.50 26.11
CA ILE A 58 34.06 3.05 25.00
C ILE A 58 33.04 4.16 24.73
N LYS A 59 33.21 4.88 23.62
CA LYS A 59 32.26 5.88 23.13
C LYS A 59 31.32 5.25 22.11
N LYS A 60 30.03 5.44 22.31
CA LYS A 60 29.02 5.12 21.29
C LYS A 60 29.06 6.16 20.19
N VAL A 61 29.39 5.72 18.99
CA VAL A 61 29.39 6.51 17.77
C VAL A 61 28.18 6.13 16.94
N LYS A 62 27.43 7.15 16.50
CA LYS A 62 26.23 6.96 15.69
C LYS A 62 26.51 7.37 14.24
N TYR A 63 26.37 6.43 13.32
CA TYR A 63 26.42 6.70 11.88
C TYR A 63 24.99 6.81 11.34
N THR A 64 24.69 7.91 10.64
CA THR A 64 23.37 8.13 10.03
C THR A 64 23.53 8.40 8.54
N VAL A 65 22.80 7.68 7.69
CA VAL A 65 22.73 7.98 6.25
C VAL A 65 21.57 8.93 5.99
N LYS A 66 21.89 10.14 5.53
CA LYS A 66 20.92 11.14 5.10
C LYS A 66 20.72 11.00 3.58
N THR A 67 19.47 10.89 3.14
CA THR A 67 19.09 10.86 1.72
C THR A 67 18.61 12.23 1.27
N GLY A 68 18.91 12.59 0.02
CA GLY A 68 18.46 13.82 -0.64
C GLY A 68 17.58 13.51 -1.86
N ASN A 69 17.78 14.26 -2.95
CA ASN A 69 16.97 14.11 -4.15
C ASN A 69 17.41 12.92 -5.01
N VAL A 70 16.43 12.29 -5.65
CA VAL A 70 16.65 11.28 -6.69
C VAL A 70 16.78 11.95 -8.06
N ARG A 71 17.76 11.52 -8.85
CA ARG A 71 17.90 11.89 -10.26
C ARG A 71 17.81 10.64 -11.13
N ILE A 72 16.94 10.68 -12.12
CA ILE A 72 16.72 9.59 -13.08
C ILE A 72 17.24 10.05 -14.43
N ALA A 73 18.29 9.41 -14.93
CA ALA A 73 18.86 9.68 -16.25
C ALA A 73 18.11 8.88 -17.32
N LYS A 74 17.98 9.44 -18.53
CA LYS A 74 17.42 8.71 -19.67
C LYS A 74 18.19 7.41 -19.95
N PRO A 75 17.57 6.41 -20.59
CA PRO A 75 18.22 5.14 -20.87
C PRO A 75 19.55 5.28 -21.62
N PHE A 76 20.58 4.62 -21.13
CA PHE A 76 21.84 4.44 -21.84
C PHE A 76 22.38 3.05 -21.51
N THR A 77 23.30 2.54 -22.32
CA THR A 77 24.03 1.30 -22.02
C THR A 77 25.52 1.59 -22.01
N ARG A 78 26.25 0.82 -21.20
CA ARG A 78 27.70 0.90 -21.18
C ARG A 78 28.26 -0.15 -22.14
N GLU A 79 28.88 0.32 -23.20
CA GLU A 79 29.47 -0.54 -24.22
C GLU A 79 30.73 -1.25 -23.70
N ALA A 80 31.18 -2.27 -24.43
CA ALA A 80 32.33 -3.09 -24.02
C ALA A 80 33.64 -2.29 -23.89
N ASP A 81 33.74 -1.15 -24.59
CA ASP A 81 34.86 -0.22 -24.51
C ASP A 81 34.78 0.72 -23.28
N GLY A 82 33.69 0.62 -22.51
CA GLY A 82 33.44 1.42 -21.32
C GLY A 82 32.76 2.75 -21.57
N SER A 83 32.46 3.11 -22.83
CA SER A 83 31.70 4.31 -23.20
C SER A 83 30.21 4.14 -22.92
N ASN A 84 29.50 5.26 -22.74
CA ASN A 84 28.05 5.25 -22.59
C ASN A 84 27.42 5.61 -23.94
N SER A 85 26.50 4.78 -24.41
CA SER A 85 25.70 5.00 -25.62
C SER A 85 24.23 5.11 -25.24
N ASP A 86 23.54 6.10 -25.81
CA ASP A 86 22.08 6.18 -25.69
C ASP A 86 21.47 4.96 -26.35
N ILE A 87 20.50 4.35 -25.66
CA ILE A 87 19.82 3.15 -26.16
C ILE A 87 18.41 3.53 -26.58
N TYR A 88 18.02 3.19 -27.81
CA TYR A 88 16.64 3.30 -28.25
C TYR A 88 15.90 1.96 -28.05
N PRO A 89 14.56 1.96 -27.98
CA PRO A 89 13.77 0.74 -27.79
C PRO A 89 14.05 -0.36 -28.82
N THR A 90 14.23 0.00 -30.10
CA THR A 90 14.63 -0.96 -31.14
C THR A 90 15.98 -1.64 -30.85
N ASP A 91 16.97 -0.90 -30.36
CA ASP A 91 18.26 -1.49 -29.99
C ASP A 91 18.12 -2.44 -28.80
N ALA A 92 17.31 -2.07 -27.81
CA ALA A 92 17.04 -2.92 -26.66
C ALA A 92 16.39 -4.26 -27.06
N ARG A 93 15.43 -4.23 -28.01
CA ARG A 93 14.81 -5.43 -28.58
C ARG A 93 15.82 -6.31 -29.33
N LEU A 94 16.59 -5.73 -30.25
CA LEU A 94 17.50 -6.49 -31.12
C LEU A 94 18.69 -7.07 -30.37
N ARG A 95 19.20 -6.38 -29.35
CA ARG A 95 20.38 -6.78 -28.56
C ARG A 95 20.02 -7.61 -27.31
N ASN A 96 18.74 -7.92 -27.09
CA ASN A 96 18.25 -8.57 -25.87
C ASN A 96 18.62 -7.82 -24.58
N LEU A 97 18.62 -6.48 -24.64
CA LEU A 97 18.94 -5.63 -23.49
C LEU A 97 17.67 -5.22 -22.73
N ASN A 98 17.88 -4.63 -21.56
CA ASN A 98 16.84 -3.92 -20.83
C ASN A 98 16.77 -2.48 -21.32
N TYR A 99 15.56 -1.97 -21.53
CA TYR A 99 15.35 -0.55 -21.74
C TYR A 99 15.09 0.11 -20.39
N SER A 100 16.17 0.52 -19.71
CA SER A 100 16.13 1.05 -18.35
C SER A 100 16.86 2.38 -18.21
N ALA A 101 16.33 3.25 -17.36
CA ALA A 101 16.92 4.50 -16.91
C ALA A 101 17.85 4.25 -15.71
N HIS A 102 18.92 5.03 -15.60
CA HIS A 102 19.87 4.94 -14.49
C HIS A 102 19.46 5.88 -13.37
N MET A 103 19.34 5.35 -12.15
CA MET A 103 18.93 6.10 -10.96
C MET A 103 20.12 6.47 -10.09
N TYR A 104 20.16 7.74 -9.69
CA TYR A 104 21.13 8.29 -8.77
C TYR A 104 20.40 8.91 -7.58
N LEU A 105 20.94 8.76 -6.39
CA LEU A 105 20.38 9.32 -5.17
C LEU A 105 21.48 10.06 -4.42
N GLU A 106 21.18 11.29 -4.03
CA GLU A 106 22.01 12.06 -3.12
C GLU A 106 22.04 11.40 -1.74
N MET A 107 23.23 11.12 -1.24
CA MET A 107 23.43 10.50 0.07
C MET A 107 24.63 11.12 0.80
N ALA A 108 24.50 11.28 2.11
CA ALA A 108 25.60 11.65 3.00
C ALA A 108 25.66 10.70 4.19
N LEU A 109 26.87 10.32 4.60
CA LEU A 109 27.12 9.48 5.76
C LEU A 109 27.60 10.40 6.87
N ASN A 110 26.75 10.66 7.85
CA ASN A 110 27.03 11.54 8.97
C ASN A 110 27.55 10.71 10.14
N LYS A 111 28.63 11.18 10.79
CA LYS A 111 29.18 10.61 12.02
C LYS A 111 28.79 11.53 13.18
N ASP A 112 28.06 10.99 14.15
CA ASP A 112 27.44 11.75 15.25
C ASP A 112 26.63 12.95 14.70
N ASP A 113 26.96 14.18 15.11
CA ASP A 113 26.29 15.42 14.69
C ASP A 113 26.95 16.09 13.46
N GLU A 114 27.93 15.44 12.82
CA GLU A 114 28.57 16.00 11.62
C GLU A 114 27.66 15.90 10.39
N GLU A 115 27.38 17.03 9.74
CA GLU A 115 26.67 17.05 8.46
C GLU A 115 27.66 17.02 7.29
N ASN A 116 27.82 15.85 6.67
CA ASN A 116 28.61 15.68 5.47
C ASN A 116 27.87 16.16 4.22
N GLN A 117 28.62 16.52 3.18
CA GLN A 117 28.06 16.91 1.90
C GLN A 117 27.36 15.72 1.22
N LEU A 118 26.21 16.00 0.61
CA LEU A 118 25.51 15.01 -0.20
C LEU A 118 26.34 14.69 -1.44
N GLU A 119 26.62 13.41 -1.62
CA GLU A 119 27.24 12.88 -2.83
C GLU A 119 26.19 12.15 -3.66
N GLU A 120 26.28 12.31 -4.99
CA GLU A 120 25.44 11.55 -5.90
C GLU A 120 25.95 10.11 -6.02
N VAL A 121 25.10 9.14 -5.65
CA VAL A 121 25.43 7.71 -5.67
C VAL A 121 24.48 6.97 -6.60
N TYR A 122 25.04 6.13 -7.47
CA TYR A 122 24.25 5.26 -8.34
C TYR A 122 23.58 4.14 -7.53
N ILE A 123 22.24 4.08 -7.57
CA ILE A 123 21.45 3.13 -6.75
C ILE A 123 20.85 1.97 -7.55
N GLY A 124 20.84 2.04 -8.89
CA GLY A 124 20.31 0.98 -9.74
C GLY A 124 19.63 1.50 -11.00
N GLU A 125 18.95 0.59 -11.69
CA GLU A 125 18.22 0.86 -12.93
C GLU A 125 16.72 0.73 -12.74
N LEU A 126 15.96 1.60 -13.42
CA LEU A 126 14.51 1.57 -13.49
C LEU A 126 14.06 1.28 -14.91
N PRO A 127 13.33 0.18 -15.17
CA PRO A 127 12.75 -0.09 -16.49
C PRO A 127 11.83 1.05 -16.93
N VAL A 128 12.04 1.54 -18.16
CA VAL A 128 11.31 2.68 -18.72
C VAL A 128 10.13 2.20 -19.56
N MET A 129 8.94 2.74 -19.28
CA MET A 129 7.75 2.48 -20.08
C MET A 129 7.85 3.20 -21.42
N LEU A 130 7.52 2.54 -22.52
CA LEU A 130 7.56 3.17 -23.83
C LEU A 130 6.53 4.29 -23.96
N LYS A 131 6.93 5.37 -24.63
CA LYS A 131 6.20 6.65 -24.75
C LYS A 131 5.93 7.39 -23.42
N SER A 132 6.53 6.97 -22.30
CA SER A 132 6.58 7.75 -21.06
C SER A 132 7.58 8.90 -21.12
N ASP A 133 7.55 9.81 -20.13
CA ASP A 133 8.36 11.04 -20.12
C ASP A 133 9.86 10.82 -20.28
N TYR A 134 10.38 9.73 -19.70
CA TYR A 134 11.80 9.37 -19.73
C TYR A 134 12.19 8.54 -20.95
N CYS A 135 11.24 8.18 -21.81
CA CYS A 135 11.50 7.45 -23.05
C CYS A 135 11.95 8.41 -24.16
N TYR A 136 12.94 8.01 -24.98
CA TYR A 136 13.35 8.81 -26.15
C TYR A 136 12.26 8.96 -27.20
N LEU A 137 11.25 8.07 -27.22
CA LEU A 137 10.16 8.14 -28.18
C LEU A 137 9.10 9.18 -27.83
N ASN A 138 9.13 9.72 -26.61
CA ASN A 138 8.14 10.72 -26.19
C ASN A 138 8.38 12.05 -26.91
N GLY A 139 7.31 12.60 -27.49
CA GLY A 139 7.34 13.87 -28.21
C GLY A 139 7.93 13.82 -29.63
N LEU A 140 8.38 12.64 -30.11
CA LEU A 140 8.84 12.49 -31.49
C LEU A 140 7.68 12.52 -32.48
N SER A 141 7.90 13.16 -33.62
CA SER A 141 7.00 13.14 -34.77
C SER A 141 6.98 11.78 -35.46
N ALA A 142 5.98 11.55 -36.31
CA ALA A 142 5.88 10.31 -37.08
C ALA A 142 7.11 10.07 -37.99
N GLU A 143 7.72 11.13 -38.53
CA GLU A 143 8.92 11.03 -39.37
C GLU A 143 10.15 10.62 -38.54
N GLU A 144 10.37 11.26 -37.40
CA GLU A 144 11.48 10.92 -36.48
C GLU A 144 11.35 9.49 -35.92
N LEU A 145 10.13 9.04 -35.62
CA LEU A 145 9.89 7.65 -35.20
C LEU A 145 10.33 6.66 -36.29
N LEU A 146 10.03 6.94 -37.56
CA LEU A 146 10.45 6.10 -38.68
C LEU A 146 11.97 6.11 -38.86
N GLU A 147 12.65 7.24 -38.66
CA GLU A 147 14.11 7.33 -38.67
C GLU A 147 14.75 6.42 -37.60
N HIS A 148 14.12 6.34 -36.43
CA HIS A 148 14.50 5.43 -35.35
C HIS A 148 13.94 4.00 -35.49
N LYS A 149 13.31 3.66 -36.63
CA LYS A 149 12.72 2.33 -36.93
C LYS A 149 11.59 1.92 -35.99
N GLU A 150 10.89 2.89 -35.44
CA GLU A 150 9.68 2.69 -34.63
C GLU A 150 8.42 2.91 -35.47
N ASP A 151 7.33 2.26 -35.09
CA ASP A 151 6.02 2.44 -35.73
C ASP A 151 5.29 3.64 -35.08
N PRO A 152 4.91 4.68 -35.84
CA PRO A 152 4.10 5.79 -35.32
C PRO A 152 2.77 5.37 -34.69
N GLN A 153 2.19 4.24 -35.13
CA GLN A 153 0.92 3.73 -34.60
C GLN A 153 1.05 2.94 -33.30
N ASP A 154 2.26 2.54 -32.87
CA ASP A 154 2.42 1.84 -31.59
C ASP A 154 2.17 2.80 -30.43
N LEU A 155 1.14 2.56 -29.61
CA LEU A 155 0.77 3.45 -28.50
C LEU A 155 1.71 3.37 -27.29
N GLY A 156 2.65 2.41 -27.24
CA GLY A 156 3.54 2.25 -26.09
C GLY A 156 2.81 1.70 -24.87
N GLY A 157 3.22 2.10 -23.66
CA GLY A 157 2.59 1.62 -22.41
C GLY A 157 3.02 0.23 -21.95
N TYR A 158 4.16 -0.27 -22.43
CA TYR A 158 4.78 -1.53 -22.02
C TYR A 158 6.29 -1.35 -21.81
N PHE A 159 6.94 -2.37 -21.25
CA PHE A 159 8.37 -2.38 -20.94
C PHE A 159 9.14 -3.33 -21.85
N ILE A 160 10.43 -3.08 -22.06
CA ILE A 160 11.35 -4.02 -22.73
C ILE A 160 12.35 -4.52 -21.69
N VAL A 161 12.30 -5.83 -21.40
CA VAL A 161 13.19 -6.48 -20.44
C VAL A 161 13.81 -7.71 -21.10
N ASN A 162 15.15 -7.76 -21.13
CA ASN A 162 15.92 -8.77 -21.86
C ASN A 162 15.43 -8.94 -23.32
N GLY A 163 15.19 -7.84 -24.03
CA GLY A 163 14.64 -7.81 -25.39
C GLY A 163 13.17 -8.19 -25.55
N SER A 164 12.54 -8.73 -24.51
CA SER A 164 11.13 -9.14 -24.54
C SER A 164 10.22 -8.00 -24.13
N GLU A 165 9.14 -7.80 -24.89
CA GLU A 165 8.11 -6.81 -24.58
C GLU A 165 7.13 -7.34 -23.52
N ARG A 166 6.93 -6.56 -22.47
CA ARG A 166 6.19 -6.94 -21.27
C ARG A 166 5.13 -5.90 -20.93
N ALA A 167 3.86 -6.31 -21.00
CA ALA A 167 2.72 -5.50 -20.59
C ALA A 167 2.40 -5.77 -19.11
N VAL A 168 2.24 -4.69 -18.34
CA VAL A 168 1.66 -4.78 -16.99
C VAL A 168 0.15 -4.66 -17.13
N VAL A 169 -0.58 -5.69 -16.72
CA VAL A 169 -2.04 -5.66 -16.77
C VAL A 169 -2.60 -4.92 -15.55
N THR A 170 -3.74 -4.26 -15.74
CA THR A 170 -4.43 -3.58 -14.64
C THR A 170 -5.04 -4.61 -13.69
N MET A 171 -4.81 -4.45 -12.38
CA MET A 171 -5.30 -5.38 -11.35
C MET A 171 -6.56 -4.83 -10.68
N GLU A 172 -7.63 -5.62 -10.63
CA GLU A 172 -8.88 -5.29 -9.93
C GLU A 172 -8.79 -5.73 -8.46
N GLU A 173 -8.75 -4.79 -7.52
CA GLU A 173 -8.73 -5.08 -6.08
C GLU A 173 -9.94 -4.50 -5.36
N ILE A 174 -10.25 -5.02 -4.17
CA ILE A 174 -11.22 -4.38 -3.27
C ILE A 174 -10.63 -3.05 -2.81
N ALA A 175 -11.44 -1.99 -2.81
CA ALA A 175 -11.03 -0.65 -2.43
C ALA A 175 -10.41 -0.67 -1.01
N PRO A 176 -9.16 -0.20 -0.85
CA PRO A 176 -8.55 -0.08 0.47
C PRO A 176 -9.16 1.09 1.24
N ASN A 177 -8.86 1.17 2.54
CA ASN A 177 -9.26 2.27 3.43
C ASN A 177 -10.78 2.50 3.50
N LYS A 178 -11.57 1.48 3.18
CA LYS A 178 -13.03 1.49 3.21
C LYS A 178 -13.55 0.33 4.04
N VAL A 179 -14.57 0.57 4.86
CA VAL A 179 -15.29 -0.46 5.60
C VAL A 179 -16.17 -1.28 4.65
N ILE A 180 -15.89 -2.58 4.57
CA ILE A 180 -16.71 -3.56 3.83
C ILE A 180 -17.46 -4.44 4.83
N LEU A 181 -18.79 -4.33 4.82
CA LEU A 181 -19.66 -5.12 5.68
C LEU A 181 -20.03 -6.42 4.97
N GLU A 182 -19.83 -7.55 5.63
CA GLU A 182 -20.11 -8.88 5.10
C GLU A 182 -20.96 -9.66 6.10
N ARG A 183 -22.05 -10.27 5.62
CA ARG A 183 -22.78 -11.28 6.39
C ARG A 183 -22.11 -12.63 6.17
N VAL A 184 -21.76 -13.34 7.25
CA VAL A 184 -20.98 -14.59 7.17
C VAL A 184 -21.86 -15.82 7.07
N LYS A 185 -23.03 -15.76 7.70
CA LYS A 185 -24.03 -16.84 7.73
C LYS A 185 -25.43 -16.28 7.51
N ASP A 186 -26.43 -17.15 7.59
CA ASP A 186 -27.83 -16.76 7.56
C ASP A 186 -28.16 -15.76 8.69
N VAL A 187 -29.24 -15.01 8.48
CA VAL A 187 -29.69 -13.93 9.38
C VAL A 187 -29.89 -14.44 10.82
N GLU A 188 -30.41 -15.67 10.97
CA GLU A 188 -30.71 -16.30 12.26
C GLU A 188 -29.47 -16.52 13.14
N ASP A 189 -28.29 -16.75 12.53
CA ASP A 189 -27.04 -16.96 13.26
C ASP A 189 -26.51 -15.67 13.89
N ARG A 190 -27.05 -14.49 13.51
CA ARG A 190 -26.55 -13.16 13.87
C ARG A 190 -25.02 -13.12 13.80
N HIS A 191 -24.49 -13.38 12.61
CA HIS A 191 -23.05 -13.46 12.38
C HIS A 191 -22.67 -12.63 11.15
N ALA A 192 -22.04 -11.50 11.42
CA ALA A 192 -21.52 -10.58 10.41
C ALA A 192 -20.11 -10.10 10.79
N LYS A 193 -19.40 -9.56 9.81
CA LYS A 193 -18.09 -8.95 10.00
C LYS A 193 -17.97 -7.67 9.20
N ALA A 194 -17.23 -6.71 9.75
CA ALA A 194 -16.73 -5.55 9.05
C ALA A 194 -15.25 -5.76 8.76
N VAL A 195 -14.82 -5.52 7.53
CA VAL A 195 -13.43 -5.72 7.09
C VAL A 195 -12.92 -4.41 6.50
N VAL A 196 -11.74 -4.00 6.93
CA VAL A 196 -11.01 -2.85 6.37
C VAL A 196 -9.62 -3.33 5.97
N THR A 197 -9.27 -3.15 4.69
CA THR A 197 -7.89 -3.29 4.25
C THR A 197 -7.25 -1.91 4.29
N SER A 198 -6.57 -1.61 5.40
CA SER A 198 -5.89 -0.34 5.60
C SER A 198 -4.52 -0.36 4.91
N ILE A 199 -4.25 0.64 4.08
CA ILE A 199 -2.99 0.80 3.36
C ILE A 199 -2.45 2.20 3.62
N ARG A 200 -1.18 2.28 4.05
CA ARG A 200 -0.39 3.51 4.13
C ARG A 200 1.07 3.19 3.85
N SER A 201 1.73 4.04 3.07
CA SER A 201 3.17 3.90 2.79
C SER A 201 3.59 2.47 2.40
N GLY A 202 2.76 1.79 1.60
CA GLY A 202 2.95 0.42 1.12
C GLY A 202 2.81 -0.70 2.16
N PHE A 203 2.57 -0.38 3.44
CA PHE A 203 2.17 -1.38 4.42
C PHE A 203 0.66 -1.65 4.31
N ARG A 204 0.29 -2.95 4.22
CA ARG A 204 -1.09 -3.41 4.09
C ARG A 204 -1.50 -4.16 5.35
N ALA A 205 -2.43 -3.59 6.11
CA ALA A 205 -3.04 -4.21 7.27
C ALA A 205 -4.49 -4.59 7.00
N ARG A 206 -4.86 -5.84 7.27
CA ARG A 206 -6.25 -6.28 7.22
C ARG A 206 -6.83 -6.32 8.63
N ILE A 207 -7.77 -5.43 8.91
CA ILE A 207 -8.50 -5.35 10.18
C ILE A 207 -9.86 -6.01 9.96
N THR A 208 -10.23 -6.94 10.83
CA THR A 208 -11.54 -7.60 10.82
C THR A 208 -12.19 -7.41 12.17
N LEU A 209 -13.34 -6.74 12.21
CA LEU A 209 -14.25 -6.70 13.34
C LEU A 209 -15.36 -7.69 13.07
N GLU A 210 -15.67 -8.55 14.02
CA GLU A 210 -16.64 -9.62 13.83
C GLU A 210 -17.61 -9.67 15.00
N TYR A 211 -18.89 -9.74 14.68
CA TYR A 211 -19.96 -9.98 15.63
C TYR A 211 -20.32 -11.47 15.57
N LYS A 212 -20.14 -12.17 16.69
CA LYS A 212 -20.49 -13.59 16.84
C LYS A 212 -21.31 -13.76 18.10
N LYS A 213 -22.53 -14.31 17.98
CA LYS A 213 -23.28 -14.75 19.15
C LYS A 213 -22.45 -15.76 19.96
N PRO A 214 -22.06 -15.44 21.20
CA PRO A 214 -21.14 -16.27 21.96
C PRO A 214 -21.88 -17.49 22.52
N ARG A 215 -21.19 -18.65 22.56
CA ARG A 215 -21.70 -19.89 23.17
C ARG A 215 -21.38 -20.01 24.68
N LYS A 216 -20.57 -19.10 25.23
CA LYS A 216 -20.07 -19.02 26.63
C LYS A 216 -19.92 -17.54 27.01
N ASN A 217 -19.54 -17.18 28.25
CA ASN A 217 -19.10 -15.82 28.62
C ASN A 217 -17.89 -15.38 27.78
N LYS A 218 -18.15 -14.86 26.58
CA LYS A 218 -17.17 -14.30 25.66
C LYS A 218 -17.83 -13.09 25.00
N ALA A 219 -17.02 -12.10 24.67
CA ALA A 219 -17.50 -10.93 23.95
C ALA A 219 -18.14 -11.30 22.60
N PHE A 220 -19.20 -10.58 22.26
CA PHE A 220 -19.89 -10.57 20.99
C PHE A 220 -18.99 -9.96 19.90
N LEU A 221 -18.40 -8.80 20.18
CA LEU A 221 -17.57 -8.02 19.25
C LEU A 221 -16.09 -8.33 19.44
N ARG A 222 -15.45 -8.77 18.35
CA ARG A 222 -14.05 -9.16 18.37
C ARG A 222 -13.28 -8.62 17.19
N VAL A 223 -12.08 -8.13 17.45
CA VAL A 223 -11.18 -7.55 16.46
C VAL A 223 -9.99 -8.47 16.24
N SER A 224 -9.58 -8.59 14.98
CA SER A 224 -8.33 -9.23 14.57
C SER A 224 -7.59 -8.31 13.59
N PHE A 225 -6.28 -8.16 13.79
CA PHE A 225 -5.38 -7.38 12.94
C PHE A 225 -3.96 -7.95 13.02
N PRO A 226 -3.04 -7.55 12.11
CA PRO A 226 -1.69 -8.12 12.05
C PRO A 226 -0.90 -7.99 13.36
N TYR A 227 0.04 -8.91 13.59
CA TYR A 227 0.92 -8.97 14.77
C TYR A 227 0.26 -9.21 16.14
N VAL A 228 -1.07 -9.32 16.20
CA VAL A 228 -1.79 -9.80 17.40
C VAL A 228 -2.27 -11.23 17.20
N PRO A 229 -1.82 -12.20 18.01
CA PRO A 229 -2.32 -13.57 17.91
C PRO A 229 -3.81 -13.68 18.28
N GLY A 230 -4.62 -14.16 17.33
CA GLY A 230 -6.04 -14.45 17.53
C GLY A 230 -6.93 -13.19 17.52
N GLU A 231 -8.11 -13.33 18.14
CA GLU A 231 -9.13 -12.28 18.22
C GLU A 231 -9.12 -11.65 19.63
N ILE A 232 -9.15 -10.31 19.72
CA ILE A 232 -9.30 -9.57 20.99
C ILE A 232 -10.72 -8.98 21.11
N PRO A 233 -11.30 -8.88 22.32
CA PRO A 233 -12.54 -8.12 22.54
C PRO A 233 -12.37 -6.65 22.11
N LEU A 234 -13.36 -6.10 21.40
CA LEU A 234 -13.30 -4.71 20.92
C LEU A 234 -13.15 -3.70 22.07
N VAL A 235 -13.89 -3.88 23.17
CA VAL A 235 -13.85 -2.98 24.33
C VAL A 235 -12.44 -2.83 24.89
N ILE A 236 -11.67 -3.92 24.96
CA ILE A 236 -10.28 -3.88 25.43
C ILE A 236 -9.44 -3.02 24.48
N LEU A 237 -9.64 -3.15 23.17
CA LEU A 237 -8.92 -2.35 22.19
C LEU A 237 -9.28 -0.86 22.31
N LEU A 238 -10.56 -0.53 22.47
CA LEU A 238 -11.02 0.86 22.63
C LEU A 238 -10.47 1.52 23.90
N ARG A 239 -10.40 0.78 25.02
CA ARG A 239 -9.73 1.26 26.25
C ARG A 239 -8.24 1.52 26.04
N ALA A 240 -7.56 0.62 25.30
CA ALA A 240 -6.15 0.80 24.98
C ALA A 240 -5.88 2.00 24.06
N LEU A 241 -6.88 2.43 23.28
CA LEU A 241 -6.81 3.62 22.42
C LEU A 241 -7.16 4.93 23.15
N GLY A 242 -7.54 4.87 24.43
CA GLY A 242 -7.84 6.04 25.26
C GLY A 242 -9.32 6.28 25.55
N LEU A 243 -10.25 5.44 25.07
CA LEU A 243 -11.65 5.49 25.52
C LEU A 243 -11.78 4.79 26.87
N SER A 244 -11.50 5.53 27.94
CA SER A 244 -11.30 4.95 29.26
C SER A 244 -12.60 4.65 30.00
N THR A 245 -13.67 5.43 29.81
CA THR A 245 -14.93 5.23 30.55
C THR A 245 -15.96 4.42 29.75
N ASP A 246 -16.84 3.72 30.47
CA ASP A 246 -17.89 2.91 29.87
C ASP A 246 -18.88 3.78 29.08
N GLU A 247 -19.19 4.95 29.62
CA GLU A 247 -20.02 5.97 28.96
C GLU A 247 -19.38 6.44 27.65
N GLN A 248 -18.08 6.75 27.63
CA GLN A 248 -17.39 7.15 26.41
C GLN A 248 -17.46 6.06 25.34
N ILE A 249 -17.23 4.79 25.70
CA ILE A 249 -17.28 3.68 24.74
C ILE A 249 -18.69 3.52 24.16
N ILE A 250 -19.71 3.54 25.01
CA ILE A 250 -21.10 3.37 24.60
C ILE A 250 -21.53 4.52 23.69
N THR A 251 -21.35 5.77 24.14
CA THR A 251 -21.75 6.96 23.40
C THR A 251 -20.99 7.10 22.10
N LYS A 252 -19.68 6.78 22.07
CA LYS A 252 -18.88 6.88 20.85
C LYS A 252 -19.28 5.85 19.78
N ILE A 253 -19.79 4.68 20.18
CA ILE A 253 -20.28 3.66 19.24
C ILE A 253 -21.71 3.94 18.82
N SER A 254 -22.62 4.28 19.73
CA SER A 254 -23.98 4.65 19.36
C SER A 254 -24.64 5.53 20.41
N GLU A 255 -24.97 6.75 20.00
CA GLU A 255 -25.65 7.71 20.87
C GLU A 255 -27.15 7.42 21.00
N THR A 256 -27.76 6.85 19.96
CA THR A 256 -29.23 6.84 19.82
C THR A 256 -29.90 5.47 19.98
N ASP A 257 -29.24 4.35 19.64
CA ASP A 257 -29.89 3.03 19.66
C ASP A 257 -29.62 2.26 20.96
N ASN A 258 -30.64 2.20 21.83
CA ASN A 258 -30.57 1.48 23.10
C ASN A 258 -30.21 -0.01 22.95
N ASN A 259 -30.56 -0.67 21.85
CA ASN A 259 -30.21 -2.09 21.66
C ASN A 259 -28.71 -2.26 21.46
N PHE A 260 -28.09 -1.33 20.74
CA PHE A 260 -26.64 -1.34 20.51
C PHE A 260 -25.91 -1.10 21.82
N GLN A 261 -26.37 -0.12 22.60
CA GLN A 261 -25.84 0.19 23.93
C GLN A 261 -25.90 -1.00 24.88
N MET A 262 -27.00 -1.79 24.86
CA MET A 262 -27.12 -3.02 25.67
C MET A 262 -26.07 -4.08 25.29
N ILE A 263 -25.86 -4.33 23.99
CA ILE A 263 -24.84 -5.28 23.51
C ILE A 263 -23.44 -4.85 23.97
N ILE A 264 -23.14 -3.55 23.87
CA ILE A 264 -21.86 -2.99 24.27
C ILE A 264 -21.68 -3.11 25.79
N ALA A 265 -22.71 -2.84 26.58
CA ALA A 265 -22.68 -2.98 28.04
C ALA A 265 -22.38 -4.43 28.47
N ASP A 266 -22.98 -5.43 27.80
CA ASP A 266 -22.66 -6.84 28.04
C ASP A 266 -21.19 -7.16 27.72
N ASP A 267 -20.67 -6.65 26.59
CA ASP A 267 -19.27 -6.82 26.20
C ASP A 267 -18.30 -6.11 27.14
N ILE A 268 -18.70 -4.97 27.74
CA ILE A 268 -17.93 -4.27 28.77
C ILE A 268 -17.80 -5.14 30.01
N GLN A 269 -18.89 -5.75 30.48
CA GLN A 269 -18.86 -6.63 31.65
C GLN A 269 -17.89 -7.80 31.44
N VAL A 270 -18.01 -8.50 30.31
CA VAL A 270 -17.13 -9.62 29.97
C VAL A 270 -15.66 -9.18 29.82
N SER A 271 -15.43 -7.99 29.28
CA SER A 271 -14.09 -7.44 29.09
C SER A 271 -13.45 -7.02 30.42
N ASN A 272 -14.22 -6.43 31.34
CA ASN A 272 -13.75 -6.04 32.67
C ASN A 272 -13.32 -7.27 33.50
N GLU A 273 -14.06 -8.38 33.42
CA GLU A 273 -13.65 -9.66 34.01
C GLU A 273 -12.31 -10.16 33.43
N ALA A 274 -12.11 -9.99 32.12
CA ALA A 274 -10.89 -10.43 31.44
C ALA A 274 -9.65 -9.57 31.78
N LEU A 275 -9.86 -8.29 32.11
CA LEU A 275 -8.80 -7.36 32.54
C LEU A 275 -8.31 -7.64 33.97
N LYS A 276 -9.05 -8.41 34.77
CA LYS A 276 -8.72 -8.74 36.18
C LYS A 276 -8.42 -7.48 37.01
N LEU A 277 -9.27 -6.48 36.87
CA LEU A 277 -9.16 -5.21 37.61
C LEU A 277 -9.26 -5.47 39.11
N ASP A 278 -8.40 -4.83 39.91
CA ASP A 278 -8.48 -4.91 41.37
C ASP A 278 -9.41 -3.81 41.91
N PRO A 279 -10.57 -4.16 42.52
CA PRO A 279 -11.49 -3.18 43.08
C PRO A 279 -10.86 -2.35 44.22
N ALA A 280 -9.87 -2.89 44.94
CA ALA A 280 -9.20 -2.20 46.02
C ALA A 280 -8.27 -1.11 45.50
N GLU A 281 -7.53 -1.37 44.42
CA GLU A 281 -6.67 -0.36 43.77
C GLU A 281 -7.51 0.76 43.16
N MET A 282 -8.72 0.47 42.63
CA MET A 282 -9.59 1.50 42.04
C MET A 282 -10.37 2.35 43.06
N ALA A 283 -10.45 1.96 44.33
CA ALA A 283 -11.28 2.66 45.31
C ALA A 283 -10.70 4.03 45.68
N ASP A 284 -9.38 4.12 45.80
CA ASP A 284 -8.66 5.30 46.32
C ASP A 284 -8.11 6.22 45.22
N LEU A 285 -8.26 5.86 43.94
CA LEU A 285 -7.79 6.64 42.80
C LEU A 285 -8.74 7.80 42.44
N THR A 286 -8.18 8.88 41.93
CA THR A 286 -8.94 9.96 41.26
C THR A 286 -9.53 9.47 39.92
N ILE A 287 -10.42 10.26 39.31
CA ILE A 287 -11.04 9.90 38.02
C ILE A 287 -9.96 9.74 36.92
N GLU A 288 -8.97 10.62 36.90
CA GLU A 288 -7.87 10.59 35.93
C GLU A 288 -6.99 9.36 36.11
N GLU A 289 -6.60 9.05 37.35
CA GLU A 289 -5.81 7.86 37.67
C GLU A 289 -6.57 6.56 37.38
N LYS A 290 -7.90 6.53 37.56
CA LYS A 290 -8.73 5.38 37.16
C LYS A 290 -8.72 5.19 35.64
N ASN A 291 -8.80 6.28 34.88
CA ASN A 291 -8.76 6.21 33.42
C ASN A 291 -7.42 5.64 32.94
N GLU A 292 -6.32 6.14 33.49
CA GLU A 292 -4.97 5.67 33.17
C GLU A 292 -4.78 4.19 33.56
N TYR A 293 -5.31 3.78 34.72
CA TYR A 293 -5.28 2.39 35.17
C TYR A 293 -6.00 1.46 34.19
N LEU A 294 -7.20 1.84 33.73
CA LEU A 294 -7.98 1.05 32.77
C LEU A 294 -7.28 0.92 31.41
N THR A 295 -6.71 2.02 30.91
CA THR A 295 -5.93 2.02 29.67
C THR A 295 -4.69 1.14 29.81
N THR A 296 -3.95 1.27 30.92
CA THR A 296 -2.75 0.46 31.20
C THR A 296 -3.08 -1.03 31.32
N ALA A 297 -4.19 -1.38 31.97
CA ALA A 297 -4.66 -2.76 32.08
C ALA A 297 -4.99 -3.35 30.70
N ALA A 298 -5.61 -2.56 29.82
CA ALA A 298 -5.92 -2.96 28.45
C ALA A 298 -4.67 -3.17 27.59
N ILE A 299 -3.69 -2.25 27.67
CA ILE A 299 -2.39 -2.39 27.01
C ILE A 299 -1.67 -3.65 27.51
N LYS A 300 -1.67 -3.90 28.83
CA LYS A 300 -1.09 -5.11 29.42
C LYS A 300 -1.75 -6.39 28.91
N TYR A 301 -3.07 -6.37 28.72
CA TYR A 301 -3.81 -7.51 28.14
C TYR A 301 -3.32 -7.83 26.72
N ILE A 302 -3.17 -6.81 25.87
CA ILE A 302 -2.67 -6.96 24.49
C ILE A 302 -1.21 -7.42 24.51
N GLY A 303 -0.36 -6.79 25.34
CA GLY A 303 1.06 -7.12 25.47
C GLY A 303 1.32 -8.56 25.90
N ASN A 304 0.48 -9.11 26.78
CA ASN A 304 0.54 -10.52 27.18
C ASN A 304 0.31 -11.50 26.03
N ARG A 305 -0.40 -11.08 24.97
CA ARG A 305 -0.64 -11.90 23.78
C ARG A 305 0.43 -11.73 22.71
N VAL A 306 0.92 -10.51 22.52
CA VAL A 306 1.92 -10.19 21.48
C VAL A 306 3.31 -10.71 21.88
N ALA A 307 3.75 -10.46 23.12
CA ALA A 307 5.11 -10.75 23.58
C ALA A 307 5.10 -11.69 24.80
N PHE A 308 4.48 -12.86 24.63
CA PHE A 308 4.37 -13.88 25.67
C PHE A 308 5.74 -14.24 26.27
N LYS A 309 5.83 -14.36 27.60
CA LYS A 309 7.04 -14.66 28.40
C LYS A 309 8.15 -13.59 28.45
N MET A 310 7.97 -12.42 27.83
CA MET A 310 8.92 -11.29 27.99
C MET A 310 8.68 -10.50 29.28
N SER A 311 9.53 -9.53 29.61
CA SER A 311 9.32 -8.61 30.75
C SER A 311 8.03 -7.79 30.57
N GLU A 312 7.46 -7.31 31.67
CA GLU A 312 6.21 -6.53 31.62
C GLU A 312 6.38 -5.24 30.81
N ASP A 313 7.49 -4.52 30.99
CA ASP A 313 7.76 -3.28 30.27
C ASP A 313 7.91 -3.50 28.76
N TYR A 314 8.60 -4.57 28.36
CA TYR A 314 8.73 -4.93 26.95
C TYR A 314 7.38 -5.31 26.33
N ARG A 315 6.49 -5.96 27.09
CA ARG A 315 5.13 -6.29 26.63
C ARG A 315 4.29 -5.04 26.39
N LYS A 316 4.38 -4.05 27.30
CA LYS A 316 3.68 -2.77 27.16
C LYS A 316 4.16 -2.02 25.93
N GLN A 317 5.46 -1.81 25.81
CA GLN A 317 6.06 -1.13 24.66
C GLN A 317 5.71 -1.80 23.32
N ARG A 318 5.74 -3.15 23.27
CA ARG A 318 5.35 -3.88 22.06
C ARG A 318 3.86 -3.81 21.76
N ALA A 319 3.00 -3.74 22.77
CA ALA A 319 1.57 -3.55 22.55
C ALA A 319 1.27 -2.17 21.96
N GLU A 320 1.89 -1.13 22.50
CA GLU A 320 1.80 0.25 21.98
C GLU A 320 2.29 0.33 20.55
N GLU A 321 3.50 -0.19 20.26
CA GLU A 321 4.04 -0.22 18.90
C GLU A 321 3.09 -0.94 17.92
N VAL A 322 2.47 -2.04 18.36
CA VAL A 322 1.55 -2.80 17.51
C VAL A 322 0.25 -2.05 17.23
N ILE A 323 -0.29 -1.35 18.23
CA ILE A 323 -1.48 -0.49 18.08
C ILE A 323 -1.15 0.71 17.18
N ASP A 324 0.03 1.31 17.35
CA ASP A 324 0.39 2.51 16.61
C ASP A 324 0.72 2.19 15.16
N ARG A 325 1.58 1.21 14.90
CA ARG A 325 2.08 0.94 13.54
C ARG A 325 1.17 0.02 12.72
N TYR A 326 0.44 -0.91 13.35
CA TYR A 326 -0.25 -1.97 12.61
C TYR A 326 -1.78 -1.91 12.64
N LEU A 327 -2.38 -1.19 13.61
CA LEU A 327 -3.82 -0.96 13.61
C LEU A 327 -4.15 0.28 12.76
N LEU A 328 -4.96 0.07 11.72
CA LEU A 328 -5.50 1.13 10.86
C LEU A 328 -4.45 2.17 10.40
N PRO A 329 -3.28 1.75 9.87
CA PRO A 329 -2.15 2.63 9.55
C PRO A 329 -2.51 3.84 8.70
N HIS A 330 -3.52 3.75 7.82
CA HIS A 330 -4.04 4.86 7.02
C HIS A 330 -4.45 6.12 7.80
N LEU A 331 -4.80 6.01 9.08
CA LEU A 331 -5.17 7.15 9.93
C LEU A 331 -3.95 7.78 10.60
N GLY A 332 -2.86 7.04 10.74
CA GLY A 332 -1.74 7.45 11.57
C GLY A 332 -0.95 6.29 12.15
N ASP A 333 0.32 6.56 12.44
CA ASP A 333 1.29 5.65 13.06
C ASP A 333 1.89 6.22 14.35
N SER A 334 1.37 7.36 14.81
CA SER A 334 1.74 8.00 16.08
C SER A 334 0.67 7.79 17.15
N GLU A 335 1.06 8.01 18.40
CA GLU A 335 0.18 7.92 19.57
C GLU A 335 -0.96 8.95 19.52
N GLU A 336 -0.70 10.15 19.01
CA GLU A 336 -1.68 11.22 18.86
C GLU A 336 -2.89 10.79 18.01
N LYS A 337 -2.67 9.85 17.08
CA LYS A 337 -3.69 9.32 16.18
C LYS A 337 -4.49 8.15 16.74
N ARG A 338 -4.29 7.77 18.00
CA ARG A 338 -5.09 6.72 18.66
C ARG A 338 -6.56 7.11 18.81
N ALA A 339 -6.86 8.38 19.05
CA ALA A 339 -8.24 8.88 19.16
C ALA A 339 -9.02 8.73 17.83
N ASP A 340 -8.40 9.09 16.71
CA ASP A 340 -8.96 8.94 15.36
C ASP A 340 -9.24 7.47 15.06
N LYS A 341 -8.30 6.57 15.42
CA LYS A 341 -8.48 5.12 15.30
C LYS A 341 -9.63 4.59 16.15
N ALA A 342 -9.80 5.12 17.36
CA ALA A 342 -10.90 4.73 18.24
C ALA A 342 -12.25 5.15 17.64
N THR A 343 -12.35 6.37 17.12
CA THR A 343 -13.55 6.89 16.44
C THR A 343 -13.90 6.03 15.23
N TYR A 344 -12.92 5.74 14.37
CA TYR A 344 -13.14 4.90 13.18
C TYR A 344 -13.60 3.49 13.55
N LEU A 345 -13.03 2.87 14.60
CA LEU A 345 -13.48 1.56 15.07
C LEU A 345 -14.89 1.61 15.66
N ALA A 346 -15.27 2.71 16.31
CA ALA A 346 -16.61 2.90 16.86
C ALA A 346 -17.65 2.99 15.74
N GLU A 347 -17.42 3.83 14.72
CA GLU A 347 -18.27 3.91 13.52
C GLU A 347 -18.36 2.57 12.78
N MET A 348 -17.22 1.89 12.62
CA MET A 348 -17.16 0.55 12.02
C MET A 348 -18.00 -0.47 12.81
N THR A 349 -18.10 -0.29 14.13
CA THR A 349 -18.91 -1.14 15.02
C THR A 349 -20.39 -0.81 14.88
N GLU A 350 -20.77 0.46 14.84
CA GLU A 350 -22.16 0.87 14.64
C GLU A 350 -22.69 0.31 13.31
N MET A 351 -21.96 0.52 12.22
CA MET A 351 -22.29 -0.03 10.91
C MET A 351 -22.47 -1.56 10.92
N LEU A 352 -21.65 -2.27 11.71
CA LEU A 352 -21.76 -3.72 11.85
C LEU A 352 -23.02 -4.12 12.62
N LEU A 353 -23.37 -3.39 13.69
CA LEU A 353 -24.57 -3.62 14.48
C LEU A 353 -25.84 -3.32 13.68
N GLU A 354 -25.85 -2.27 12.87
CA GLU A 354 -26.93 -1.98 11.92
C GLU A 354 -27.21 -3.18 10.99
N VAL A 355 -26.16 -3.86 10.50
CA VAL A 355 -26.32 -5.07 9.68
C VAL A 355 -26.89 -6.23 10.51
N ILE A 356 -26.42 -6.42 11.74
CA ILE A 356 -26.94 -7.47 12.63
C ILE A 356 -28.43 -7.28 12.93
N HIS A 357 -28.87 -6.03 13.07
CA HIS A 357 -30.26 -5.65 13.34
C HIS A 357 -31.09 -5.39 12.08
N GLU A 358 -30.55 -5.68 10.89
CA GLU A 358 -31.24 -5.53 9.60
C GLU A 358 -31.69 -4.09 9.32
N GLN A 359 -31.02 -3.10 9.93
CA GLN A 359 -31.18 -1.67 9.64
C GLN A 359 -30.36 -1.24 8.42
N ARG A 360 -29.29 -1.98 8.11
CA ARG A 360 -28.43 -1.78 6.94
C ARG A 360 -28.20 -3.10 6.19
N GLU A 361 -28.18 -3.02 4.87
CA GLU A 361 -27.76 -4.15 4.03
C GLU A 361 -26.24 -4.33 3.99
N PRO A 362 -25.72 -5.57 3.96
CA PRO A 362 -24.31 -5.83 3.73
C PRO A 362 -23.80 -5.18 2.43
N HIS A 363 -22.52 -4.85 2.37
CA HIS A 363 -21.93 -4.30 1.16
C HIS A 363 -21.73 -5.39 0.11
N ASP A 364 -22.17 -5.10 -1.11
CA ASP A 364 -21.84 -5.89 -2.29
C ASP A 364 -20.37 -5.66 -2.67
N LYS A 365 -19.54 -6.70 -2.53
CA LYS A 365 -18.10 -6.66 -2.84
C LYS A 365 -17.82 -6.50 -4.33
N ASP A 366 -18.76 -6.91 -5.18
CA ASP A 366 -18.60 -6.89 -6.64
C ASP A 366 -19.06 -5.58 -7.27
N HIS A 367 -19.79 -4.76 -6.51
CA HIS A 367 -20.09 -3.38 -6.86
C HIS A 367 -18.81 -2.56 -7.08
N TYR A 368 -18.67 -1.91 -8.25
CA TYR A 368 -17.43 -1.21 -8.63
C TYR A 368 -17.05 -0.02 -7.73
N THR A 369 -18.00 0.59 -7.01
CA THR A 369 -17.70 1.56 -5.92
C THR A 369 -16.90 0.97 -4.75
N ASN A 370 -16.86 -0.35 -4.62
CA ASN A 370 -16.08 -1.09 -3.63
C ASN A 370 -14.82 -1.71 -4.24
N LYS A 371 -14.51 -1.41 -5.50
CA LYS A 371 -13.33 -1.90 -6.22
C LYS A 371 -12.44 -0.73 -6.65
N ARG A 372 -11.14 -1.00 -6.76
CA ARG A 372 -10.13 -0.08 -7.27
C ARG A 372 -9.31 -0.81 -8.33
N LEU A 373 -9.07 -0.14 -9.45
CA LEU A 373 -8.16 -0.62 -10.49
C LEU A 373 -6.75 -0.11 -10.15
N ARG A 374 -5.80 -1.03 -9.99
CA ARG A 374 -4.38 -0.75 -9.79
C ARG A 374 -3.68 -0.85 -11.13
N VAL A 375 -3.20 0.28 -11.63
CA VAL A 375 -2.53 0.40 -12.93
C VAL A 375 -1.01 0.28 -12.76
N SER A 376 -0.24 0.51 -13.83
CA SER A 376 1.22 0.29 -13.85
C SER A 376 1.96 1.10 -12.79
N GLY A 377 1.69 2.40 -12.64
CA GLY A 377 2.39 3.24 -11.67
C GLY A 377 2.13 2.82 -10.23
N ASP A 378 0.88 2.49 -9.90
CA ASP A 378 0.47 1.96 -8.59
C ASP A 378 1.21 0.66 -8.21
N LEU A 379 1.35 -0.25 -9.18
CA LEU A 379 2.02 -1.52 -8.96
C LEU A 379 3.54 -1.33 -8.88
N MET A 380 4.10 -0.44 -9.69
CA MET A 380 5.52 -0.08 -9.68
C MET A 380 5.92 0.62 -8.38
N GLU A 381 5.02 1.42 -7.79
CA GLU A 381 5.19 2.04 -6.48
C GLU A 381 5.38 0.98 -5.37
N ASP A 382 4.48 -0.02 -5.32
CA ASP A 382 4.61 -1.11 -4.34
C ASP A 382 5.93 -1.88 -4.54
N LEU A 383 6.30 -2.15 -5.79
CA LEU A 383 7.51 -2.88 -6.15
C LEU A 383 8.78 -2.10 -5.78
N PHE A 384 8.83 -0.81 -6.13
CA PHE A 384 9.96 0.06 -5.82
C PHE A 384 10.15 0.20 -4.32
N ARG A 385 9.08 0.35 -3.55
CA ARG A 385 9.18 0.45 -2.10
C ARG A 385 9.84 -0.80 -1.49
N VAL A 386 9.42 -1.99 -1.88
CA VAL A 386 10.04 -3.24 -1.39
C VAL A 386 11.50 -3.37 -1.86
N ALA A 387 11.80 -2.99 -3.11
CA ALA A 387 13.17 -2.99 -3.63
C ALA A 387 14.06 -2.00 -2.88
N PHE A 388 13.56 -0.79 -2.58
CA PHE A 388 14.27 0.25 -1.85
C PHE A 388 14.46 -0.10 -0.37
N THR A 389 13.45 -0.67 0.30
CA THR A 389 13.61 -1.23 1.65
C THR A 389 14.64 -2.36 1.68
N SER A 390 14.73 -3.16 0.60
CA SER A 390 15.74 -4.21 0.49
C SER A 390 17.15 -3.62 0.30
N LEU A 391 17.27 -2.56 -0.50
CA LEU A 391 18.53 -1.83 -0.70
C LEU A 391 19.01 -1.18 0.60
N THR A 392 18.15 -0.43 1.29
CA THR A 392 18.47 0.24 2.55
C THR A 392 18.90 -0.77 3.62
N ARG A 393 18.22 -1.91 3.74
CA ARG A 393 18.62 -2.99 4.65
C ARG A 393 19.97 -3.62 4.27
N ASP A 394 20.25 -3.83 2.98
CA ASP A 394 21.55 -4.33 2.53
C ASP A 394 22.65 -3.30 2.82
N MET A 395 22.39 -2.01 2.62
CA MET A 395 23.31 -0.93 2.96
C MET A 395 23.62 -0.90 4.46
N SER A 396 22.60 -0.99 5.34
CA SER A 396 22.82 -1.07 6.79
C SER A 396 23.78 -2.22 7.14
N TYR A 397 23.54 -3.40 6.57
CA TYR A 397 24.39 -4.57 6.77
C TYR A 397 25.81 -4.38 6.22
N GLN A 398 26.00 -3.79 5.04
CA GLN A 398 27.34 -3.54 4.47
C GLN A 398 28.12 -2.53 5.31
N LEU A 399 27.45 -1.49 5.80
CA LEU A 399 28.05 -0.47 6.65
C LEU A 399 28.45 -1.07 8.01
N GLU A 400 27.55 -1.78 8.71
CA GLU A 400 27.85 -2.50 9.96
C GLU A 400 29.06 -3.43 9.81
N ARG A 401 29.11 -4.19 8.72
CA ARG A 401 30.22 -5.11 8.41
C ARG A 401 31.53 -4.40 8.10
N SER A 402 31.47 -3.19 7.54
CA SER A 402 32.66 -2.39 7.23
C SER A 402 33.24 -1.78 8.50
N ILE A 403 32.35 -1.29 9.38
CA ILE A 403 32.69 -0.82 10.73
C ILE A 403 33.35 -1.95 11.53
N SER A 404 32.75 -3.14 11.57
CA SER A 404 33.28 -4.28 12.33
C SER A 404 34.66 -4.76 11.84
N ARG A 405 35.07 -4.34 10.64
CA ARG A 405 36.37 -4.68 10.02
C ARG A 405 37.39 -3.54 10.11
N GLY A 406 37.04 -2.41 10.72
CA GLY A 406 37.88 -1.22 10.80
C GLY A 406 38.23 -0.63 9.43
N LYS A 407 37.35 -0.78 8.43
CA LYS A 407 37.54 -0.16 7.11
C LYS A 407 36.92 1.23 7.08
N GLU A 408 37.53 2.12 6.30
CA GLU A 408 36.91 3.42 5.98
C GLU A 408 35.53 3.22 5.36
N LEU A 409 34.56 3.97 5.86
CA LEU A 409 33.18 3.89 5.41
C LEU A 409 33.01 4.73 4.15
N SER A 410 32.51 4.10 3.09
CA SER A 410 32.21 4.76 1.82
C SER A 410 30.81 4.37 1.37
N ILE A 411 29.93 5.36 1.22
CA ILE A 411 28.54 5.15 0.78
C ILE A 411 28.50 4.45 -0.57
N LYS A 412 29.35 4.90 -1.52
CA LYS A 412 29.45 4.30 -2.86
C LYS A 412 29.81 2.81 -2.86
N GLN A 413 30.48 2.33 -1.80
CA GLN A 413 30.83 0.92 -1.67
C GLN A 413 29.75 0.12 -0.92
N ALA A 414 28.97 0.78 -0.05
CA ALA A 414 27.86 0.18 0.66
C ALA A 414 26.63 -0.02 -0.24
N VAL A 415 26.41 0.86 -1.22
CA VAL A 415 25.31 0.76 -2.17
C VAL A 415 25.61 -0.33 -3.21
N ARG A 416 24.84 -1.40 -3.19
CA ARG A 416 24.85 -2.44 -4.22
C ARG A 416 23.69 -2.23 -5.19
N SER A 417 23.97 -1.56 -6.30
CA SER A 417 22.97 -1.21 -7.32
C SER A 417 22.13 -2.39 -7.82
N ASP A 418 22.74 -3.58 -7.91
CA ASP A 418 22.08 -4.80 -8.37
C ASP A 418 20.89 -5.22 -7.50
N VAL A 419 20.90 -4.89 -6.20
CA VAL A 419 19.81 -5.26 -5.28
C VAL A 419 18.51 -4.58 -5.69
N LEU A 420 18.56 -3.32 -6.09
CA LEU A 420 17.39 -2.58 -6.55
C LEU A 420 16.99 -3.04 -7.97
N THR A 421 17.97 -3.06 -8.89
CA THR A 421 17.74 -3.41 -10.29
C THR A 421 17.13 -4.81 -10.45
N GLU A 422 17.71 -5.83 -9.82
CA GLU A 422 17.27 -7.21 -9.99
C GLU A 422 15.90 -7.47 -9.34
N ASN A 423 15.58 -6.83 -8.20
CA ASN A 423 14.26 -6.95 -7.60
C ASN A 423 13.15 -6.44 -8.53
N ILE A 424 13.36 -5.28 -9.16
CA ILE A 424 12.40 -4.69 -10.10
C ILE A 424 12.35 -5.50 -11.39
N LYS A 425 13.51 -5.77 -11.99
CA LYS A 425 13.64 -6.51 -13.26
C LYS A 425 13.05 -7.91 -13.16
N HIS A 426 13.34 -8.65 -12.09
CA HIS A 426 12.83 -10.00 -11.89
C HIS A 426 11.30 -10.03 -11.80
N ALA A 427 10.68 -9.06 -11.11
CA ALA A 427 9.23 -8.98 -11.00
C ALA A 427 8.56 -8.72 -12.36
N ILE A 428 9.11 -7.82 -13.17
CA ILE A 428 8.59 -7.55 -14.53
C ILE A 428 8.83 -8.74 -15.46
N ALA A 429 9.99 -9.39 -15.39
CA ALA A 429 10.32 -10.51 -16.27
C ALA A 429 9.52 -11.78 -15.97
N THR A 430 9.30 -12.10 -14.69
CA THR A 430 8.59 -13.32 -14.28
C THR A 430 7.09 -13.13 -14.13
N GLY A 431 6.62 -11.90 -13.94
CA GLY A 431 5.24 -11.60 -13.61
C GLY A 431 4.85 -11.89 -12.16
N ASN A 432 5.82 -12.22 -11.30
CA ASN A 432 5.63 -12.40 -9.85
C ASN A 432 5.96 -11.09 -9.12
N TRP A 433 4.95 -10.47 -8.53
CA TRP A 433 5.03 -9.15 -7.92
C TRP A 433 4.83 -9.23 -6.41
N VAL A 434 5.15 -8.12 -5.74
CA VAL A 434 5.04 -7.98 -4.29
C VAL A 434 3.60 -8.23 -3.79
N GLY A 435 3.49 -8.77 -2.58
CA GLY A 435 2.20 -9.15 -1.99
C GLY A 435 1.63 -10.47 -2.52
N GLY A 436 2.45 -11.32 -3.14
CA GLY A 436 2.03 -12.64 -3.64
C GLY A 436 1.19 -12.59 -4.91
N ARG A 437 1.23 -11.47 -5.65
CA ARG A 437 0.52 -11.30 -6.92
C ARG A 437 1.29 -11.99 -8.03
N ALA A 438 0.60 -12.78 -8.85
CA ALA A 438 1.20 -13.50 -9.97
C ALA A 438 0.47 -13.16 -11.27
N GLY A 439 1.21 -13.14 -12.39
CA GLY A 439 0.67 -12.86 -13.71
C GLY A 439 0.37 -11.38 -13.96
N VAL A 440 0.96 -10.48 -13.18
CA VAL A 440 0.80 -9.02 -13.30
C VAL A 440 1.52 -8.48 -14.55
N SER A 441 2.72 -8.98 -14.83
CA SER A 441 3.44 -8.69 -16.08
C SER A 441 3.38 -9.89 -17.01
N GLN A 442 3.00 -9.67 -18.27
CA GLN A 442 2.77 -10.69 -19.29
C GLN A 442 3.55 -10.34 -20.56
N LEU A 443 3.90 -11.34 -21.38
CA LEU A 443 4.45 -11.08 -22.71
C LEU A 443 3.41 -10.35 -23.55
N LEU A 444 3.78 -9.21 -24.14
CA LEU A 444 2.86 -8.41 -24.94
C LEU A 444 2.33 -9.25 -26.12
N ASP A 445 1.03 -9.12 -26.40
CA ASP A 445 0.43 -9.84 -27.52
C ASP A 445 0.64 -9.04 -28.80
N ARG A 446 1.48 -9.58 -29.70
CA ARG A 446 1.78 -9.00 -31.02
C ARG A 446 1.11 -9.75 -32.17
N THR A 447 0.08 -10.55 -31.90
CA THR A 447 -0.64 -11.31 -32.94
C THR A 447 -1.31 -10.39 -33.97
N SER A 448 -1.84 -9.25 -33.51
CA SER A 448 -2.38 -8.19 -34.36
C SER A 448 -2.36 -6.86 -33.60
N TYR A 449 -2.50 -5.74 -34.31
CA TYR A 449 -2.60 -4.42 -33.70
C TYR A 449 -3.72 -4.36 -32.64
N MET A 450 -4.89 -4.92 -32.95
CA MET A 450 -6.02 -4.99 -32.01
C MET A 450 -5.74 -5.91 -30.81
N GLY A 451 -4.98 -6.99 -31.01
CA GLY A 451 -4.54 -7.86 -29.91
C GLY A 451 -3.65 -7.13 -28.91
N THR A 452 -2.74 -6.29 -29.41
CA THR A 452 -1.89 -5.42 -28.58
C THR A 452 -2.72 -4.44 -27.77
N LEU A 453 -3.66 -3.72 -28.42
CA LEU A 453 -4.55 -2.77 -27.73
C LEU A 453 -5.43 -3.45 -26.69
N SER A 454 -6.05 -4.58 -27.02
CA SER A 454 -6.84 -5.37 -26.09
C SER A 454 -6.01 -5.79 -24.88
N HIS A 455 -4.77 -6.27 -25.10
CA HIS A 455 -3.88 -6.66 -24.01
C HIS A 455 -3.53 -5.48 -23.08
N LEU A 456 -3.21 -4.32 -23.64
CA LEU A 456 -2.87 -3.12 -22.86
C LEU A 456 -4.06 -2.56 -22.07
N ARG A 457 -5.30 -2.87 -22.47
CA ARG A 457 -6.53 -2.44 -21.78
C ARG A 457 -7.15 -3.53 -20.90
N ARG A 458 -6.41 -4.61 -20.65
CA ARG A 458 -6.85 -5.76 -19.87
C ARG A 458 -6.90 -5.45 -18.37
N VAL A 459 -7.98 -5.89 -17.75
CA VAL A 459 -8.22 -5.85 -16.30
C VAL A 459 -8.30 -7.29 -15.78
N VAL A 460 -7.51 -7.61 -14.75
CA VAL A 460 -7.42 -8.95 -14.18
C VAL A 460 -7.79 -8.93 -12.70
N SER A 461 -8.73 -9.80 -12.32
CA SER A 461 -9.04 -10.09 -10.93
C SER A 461 -8.01 -11.08 -10.35
N PRO A 462 -7.46 -10.85 -9.15
CA PRO A 462 -6.46 -11.72 -8.51
C PRO A 462 -7.06 -13.02 -7.94
N LEU A 463 -8.36 -13.27 -8.14
CA LEU A 463 -9.04 -14.44 -7.61
C LEU A 463 -8.56 -15.75 -8.26
N THR A 464 -8.61 -16.83 -7.50
CA THR A 464 -8.12 -18.13 -7.93
C THR A 464 -9.04 -18.73 -9.00
N ARG A 465 -8.46 -19.10 -10.14
CA ARG A 465 -9.20 -19.68 -11.29
C ARG A 465 -9.85 -21.04 -10.98
N SER A 466 -9.31 -21.78 -10.02
CA SER A 466 -9.81 -23.11 -9.63
C SER A 466 -11.06 -23.07 -8.75
N GLN A 467 -11.37 -21.91 -8.15
CA GLN A 467 -12.53 -21.77 -7.28
C GLN A 467 -13.74 -21.22 -8.07
N PRO A 468 -14.95 -21.72 -7.78
CA PRO A 468 -16.18 -21.26 -8.44
C PRO A 468 -16.67 -19.95 -7.81
N HIS A 469 -16.03 -18.85 -8.17
CA HIS A 469 -16.41 -17.49 -7.75
C HIS A 469 -17.57 -16.95 -8.59
N PHE A 470 -18.78 -17.51 -8.45
CA PHE A 470 -19.92 -17.17 -9.31
C PHE A 470 -20.23 -15.66 -9.34
N GLU A 471 -20.45 -15.04 -8.18
CA GLU A 471 -20.79 -13.60 -8.08
C GLU A 471 -19.72 -12.69 -8.71
N ALA A 472 -18.44 -13.00 -8.49
CA ALA A 472 -17.35 -12.20 -9.04
C ALA A 472 -17.13 -12.39 -10.56
N ARG A 473 -17.65 -13.50 -11.13
CA ARG A 473 -17.55 -13.82 -12.56
C ARG A 473 -18.74 -13.28 -13.35
N ASP A 474 -19.88 -13.12 -12.70
CA ASP A 474 -21.09 -12.60 -13.33
C ASP A 474 -20.91 -11.14 -13.75
N LEU A 475 -21.61 -10.76 -14.84
CA LEU A 475 -21.62 -9.39 -15.33
C LEU A 475 -22.39 -8.51 -14.35
N HIS A 476 -21.66 -7.77 -13.53
CA HIS A 476 -22.27 -6.88 -12.54
C HIS A 476 -22.80 -5.59 -13.20
N PRO A 477 -24.04 -5.12 -12.93
CA PRO A 477 -24.62 -3.94 -13.60
C PRO A 477 -23.78 -2.66 -13.50
N THR A 478 -23.03 -2.49 -12.41
CA THR A 478 -22.19 -1.30 -12.19
C THR A 478 -20.94 -1.25 -13.07
N GLN A 479 -20.64 -2.34 -13.79
CA GLN A 479 -19.61 -2.39 -14.82
C GLN A 479 -20.00 -1.64 -16.09
N PHE A 480 -21.28 -1.31 -16.27
CA PHE A 480 -21.78 -0.58 -17.43
C PHE A 480 -20.97 0.70 -17.69
N GLY A 481 -20.49 0.84 -18.92
CA GLY A 481 -19.65 1.96 -19.37
C GLY A 481 -18.19 1.95 -18.87
N LYS A 482 -17.81 1.02 -17.98
CA LYS A 482 -16.44 0.89 -17.44
C LYS A 482 -15.70 -0.30 -18.04
N ILE A 483 -16.38 -1.45 -18.12
CA ILE A 483 -15.85 -2.71 -18.62
C ILE A 483 -16.66 -3.16 -19.83
N CYS A 484 -16.00 -3.76 -20.81
CA CYS A 484 -16.66 -4.38 -21.95
C CYS A 484 -17.43 -5.63 -21.49
N PRO A 485 -18.75 -5.73 -21.72
CA PRO A 485 -19.55 -6.88 -21.28
C PRO A 485 -19.28 -8.15 -22.08
N ASN A 486 -18.68 -8.04 -23.26
CA ASN A 486 -18.45 -9.16 -24.17
C ASN A 486 -17.01 -9.66 -24.17
N GLU A 487 -16.04 -8.80 -23.87
CA GLU A 487 -14.61 -9.09 -24.05
C GLU A 487 -14.01 -9.75 -22.81
N THR A 488 -14.35 -11.02 -22.61
CA THR A 488 -13.77 -11.93 -21.62
C THR A 488 -13.35 -13.22 -22.32
N PRO A 489 -12.20 -13.82 -21.97
CA PRO A 489 -11.82 -15.11 -22.53
C PRO A 489 -12.77 -16.22 -22.06
N GLU A 490 -12.97 -17.22 -22.90
CA GLU A 490 -13.67 -18.46 -22.53
C GLU A 490 -12.85 -19.30 -21.53
N GLY A 491 -13.51 -20.24 -20.86
CA GLY A 491 -12.88 -21.18 -19.93
C GLY A 491 -12.67 -20.62 -18.51
N PRO A 492 -11.65 -21.10 -17.76
CA PRO A 492 -11.48 -20.77 -16.34
C PRO A 492 -11.25 -19.29 -16.02
N ASN A 493 -10.91 -18.48 -17.02
CA ASN A 493 -10.69 -17.04 -16.89
C ASN A 493 -11.96 -16.20 -17.13
N CYS A 494 -13.07 -16.84 -17.54
CA CYS A 494 -14.32 -16.16 -17.85
C CYS A 494 -14.80 -15.33 -16.63
N GLY A 495 -14.99 -14.02 -16.83
CA GLY A 495 -15.40 -13.05 -15.82
C GLY A 495 -14.28 -12.54 -14.89
N LEU A 496 -13.14 -13.26 -14.82
CA LEU A 496 -11.97 -12.83 -14.03
C LEU A 496 -11.00 -11.97 -14.84
N VAL A 497 -10.90 -12.23 -16.14
CA VAL A 497 -10.15 -11.40 -17.09
C VAL A 497 -11.16 -10.63 -17.92
N LYS A 498 -11.06 -9.31 -17.88
CA LYS A 498 -11.99 -8.35 -18.46
C LYS A 498 -11.19 -7.30 -19.24
N ASN A 499 -11.86 -6.45 -20.02
CA ASN A 499 -11.22 -5.35 -20.73
C ASN A 499 -11.97 -4.04 -20.51
N LEU A 500 -11.25 -2.93 -20.47
CA LEU A 500 -11.85 -1.60 -20.30
C LEU A 500 -12.74 -1.25 -21.49
N ALA A 501 -13.85 -0.57 -21.22
CA ALA A 501 -14.70 0.01 -22.25
C ALA A 501 -13.99 1.20 -22.93
N LEU A 502 -14.36 1.50 -24.19
CA LEU A 502 -13.66 2.49 -25.03
C LEU A 502 -13.34 3.82 -24.33
N MET A 503 -14.37 4.49 -23.79
CA MET A 503 -14.25 5.79 -23.12
C MET A 503 -14.03 5.71 -21.61
N CYS A 504 -13.67 4.53 -21.08
CA CYS A 504 -13.36 4.39 -19.66
C CYS A 504 -12.04 5.13 -19.35
N ASN A 505 -12.12 6.07 -18.40
CA ASN A 505 -10.97 6.78 -17.86
C ASN A 505 -10.76 6.40 -16.39
N ILE A 506 -9.50 6.20 -15.99
CA ILE A 506 -9.10 5.86 -14.63
C ILE A 506 -8.53 7.12 -13.98
N SER A 507 -9.02 7.46 -12.78
CA SER A 507 -8.55 8.63 -12.05
C SER A 507 -7.08 8.48 -11.62
N GLU A 508 -6.32 9.56 -11.74
CA GLU A 508 -4.89 9.64 -11.42
C GLU A 508 -4.63 9.94 -9.93
N GLY A 509 -5.68 10.26 -9.16
CA GLY A 509 -5.58 10.73 -7.78
C GLY A 509 -5.38 12.25 -7.70
N SER A 510 -5.50 12.79 -6.50
CA SER A 510 -5.27 14.20 -6.19
C SER A 510 -4.76 14.31 -4.76
N ASP A 511 -4.20 15.46 -4.40
CA ASP A 511 -3.84 15.71 -3.00
C ASP A 511 -5.10 15.75 -2.13
N GLU A 512 -5.05 15.04 -1.01
CA GLU A 512 -6.14 15.02 -0.04
C GLU A 512 -6.21 16.34 0.72
N GLN A 513 -5.07 17.03 0.90
CA GLN A 513 -5.01 18.28 1.66
C GLN A 513 -5.80 19.39 0.97
N GLU A 514 -5.70 19.52 -0.36
CA GLU A 514 -6.48 20.50 -1.13
C GLU A 514 -8.00 20.34 -0.91
N ILE A 515 -8.47 19.08 -0.80
CA ILE A 515 -9.89 18.79 -0.56
C ILE A 515 -10.26 19.15 0.88
N LYS A 516 -9.40 18.83 1.86
CA LYS A 516 -9.61 19.19 3.26
C LYS A 516 -9.69 20.69 3.46
N ASP A 517 -8.76 21.44 2.87
CA ASP A 517 -8.75 22.91 2.94
C ASP A 517 -10.06 23.49 2.39
N VAL A 518 -10.59 22.93 1.30
CA VAL A 518 -11.89 23.33 0.74
C VAL A 518 -13.04 23.00 1.69
N ILE A 519 -13.04 21.83 2.33
CA ILE A 519 -14.08 21.44 3.30
C ILE A 519 -14.06 22.36 4.53
N GLU A 520 -12.89 22.76 5.01
CA GLU A 520 -12.76 23.72 6.12
C GLU A 520 -13.40 25.06 5.78
N THR A 521 -13.33 25.51 4.52
CA THR A 521 -14.02 26.74 4.09
C THR A 521 -15.56 26.64 4.09
N MET A 522 -16.12 25.42 4.19
CA MET A 522 -17.56 25.18 4.22
C MET A 522 -18.14 25.18 5.64
N ASP A 523 -17.40 25.69 6.63
CA ASP A 523 -17.76 25.67 8.07
C ASP A 523 -18.01 24.26 8.61
N VAL A 524 -17.38 23.24 8.01
CA VAL A 524 -17.38 21.87 8.50
C VAL A 524 -16.09 21.66 9.29
N GLU A 525 -16.22 21.32 10.57
CA GLU A 525 -15.07 20.98 11.42
C GLU A 525 -14.55 19.59 11.00
N LEU A 526 -13.30 19.54 10.52
CA LEU A 526 -12.64 18.27 10.23
C LEU A 526 -12.22 17.63 11.57
N ILE A 527 -12.81 16.48 11.88
CA ILE A 527 -12.48 15.67 13.06
C ILE A 527 -11.28 14.78 12.78
#